data_AF-A0A7H8R6V7-F1
#
_entry.id   AF-A0A7H8R6V7-F1
#
_cell.length_a   1.000
_cell.length_b   1.000
_cell.length_c   1.000
_cell.angle_alpha   90.00
_cell.angle_beta   90.00
_cell.angle_gamma   90.00
#
_symmetry.space_group_name_H-M   'P 1'
#
loop_
_entity.id
_entity.type
_entity.pdbx_description
1 polymer ?
#
loop_
_entity_poly.entity_id
_entity_poly.type
_entity_poly.pdbx_seq_one_letter_code
_entity_poly.pdbx_strand_id
1 'polypeptide(L)'
;MHHHVNYLRECERVEATTAVAPELAADRQKLHSRIQERLYIANKEIRAIKVRASTLSERLDNEIDLYNHQLSIAIAESTRRDNATMQAMTLIGVLYLPGTFISGIFGSNFFDYSPGSNGPDWNMSSKFWVYWAVTIPLTILTFLSWAVPGYMVKLWKQAVIRIKSPNIWARISPTMSSSRKASDHTEEKIPQV
;
A
#
# COMPACT_ATOMS: atom_id res chain seq x y z
N MET A 1 -3.78 -62.49 -73.66
CA MET A 1 -3.56 -62.97 -72.28
C MET A 1 -3.02 -61.91 -71.31
N HIS A 2 -2.39 -60.82 -71.75
CA HIS A 2 -1.77 -59.82 -70.85
C HIS A 2 -2.75 -58.97 -70.01
N HIS A 3 -3.97 -58.72 -70.49
CA HIS A 3 -4.94 -57.89 -69.73
C HIS A 3 -5.36 -58.52 -68.40
N HIS A 4 -5.54 -59.84 -68.37
CA HIS A 4 -6.01 -60.54 -67.17
C HIS A 4 -4.95 -60.52 -66.05
N VAL A 5 -3.67 -60.53 -66.42
CA VAL A 5 -2.54 -60.47 -65.48
C VAL A 5 -2.46 -59.10 -64.78
N ASN A 6 -2.78 -58.01 -65.50
CA ASN A 6 -2.82 -56.68 -64.89
C ASN A 6 -4.00 -56.52 -63.93
N TYR A 7 -5.18 -57.06 -64.25
CA TYR A 7 -6.33 -56.97 -63.34
C TYR A 7 -6.12 -57.76 -62.05
N LEU A 8 -5.54 -58.95 -62.12
CA LEU A 8 -5.23 -59.75 -60.93
C LEU A 8 -4.20 -59.06 -60.03
N ARG A 9 -3.18 -58.42 -60.61
CA ARG A 9 -2.18 -57.65 -59.87
C ARG A 9 -2.77 -56.39 -59.22
N GLU A 10 -3.73 -55.75 -59.87
CA GLU A 10 -4.42 -54.59 -59.30
C GLU A 10 -5.38 -55.01 -58.17
N CYS A 11 -6.09 -56.13 -58.31
CA CYS A 11 -6.90 -56.72 -57.23
C CYS A 11 -6.03 -57.09 -56.01
N GLU A 12 -4.87 -57.72 -56.22
CA GLU A 12 -3.94 -58.08 -55.14
C GLU A 12 -3.38 -56.84 -54.41
N ARG A 13 -3.15 -55.73 -55.14
CA ARG A 13 -2.76 -54.44 -54.54
C ARG A 13 -3.90 -53.79 -53.76
N VAL A 14 -5.13 -53.87 -54.25
CA VAL A 14 -6.31 -53.33 -53.56
C VAL A 14 -6.60 -54.13 -52.29
N GLU A 15 -6.43 -55.46 -52.34
CA GLU A 15 -6.61 -56.35 -51.20
C GLU A 15 -5.50 -56.17 -50.15
N ALA A 16 -4.24 -55.99 -50.58
CA ALA A 16 -3.13 -55.65 -49.68
C ALA A 16 -3.32 -54.27 -49.02
N THR A 17 -3.87 -53.30 -49.74
CA THR A 17 -4.15 -51.96 -49.17
C THR A 17 -5.39 -51.92 -48.28
N THR A 18 -6.43 -52.74 -48.55
CA THR A 18 -7.60 -52.86 -47.68
C THR A 18 -7.36 -53.74 -46.45
N ALA A 19 -6.46 -54.73 -46.53
CA ALA A 19 -6.06 -55.55 -45.39
C ALA A 19 -5.14 -54.80 -44.39
N VAL A 20 -4.36 -53.81 -44.86
CA VAL A 20 -3.48 -52.98 -44.00
C VAL A 20 -4.23 -51.83 -43.30
N ALA A 21 -5.34 -51.35 -43.89
CA ALA A 21 -6.17 -50.29 -43.31
C ALA A 21 -6.69 -50.56 -41.88
N PRO A 22 -7.20 -51.77 -41.52
CA PRO A 22 -7.66 -52.07 -40.16
C PRO A 22 -6.52 -52.19 -39.12
N GLU A 23 -5.32 -52.66 -39.49
CA GLU A 23 -4.18 -52.70 -38.58
C GLU A 23 -3.69 -51.29 -38.21
N LEU A 24 -3.63 -50.39 -39.20
CA LEU A 24 -3.23 -49.01 -38.98
C LEU A 24 -4.22 -48.25 -38.08
N ALA A 25 -5.51 -48.58 -38.16
CA ALA A 25 -6.55 -47.99 -37.30
C ALA A 25 -6.40 -48.43 -35.83
N ALA A 26 -6.09 -49.71 -35.59
CA ALA A 26 -5.84 -50.24 -34.24
C ALA A 26 -4.57 -49.65 -33.61
N ASP A 27 -3.51 -49.46 -34.40
CA ASP A 27 -2.26 -48.85 -33.92
C ASP A 27 -2.44 -47.36 -33.57
N ARG A 28 -3.19 -46.61 -34.40
CA ARG A 28 -3.57 -45.23 -34.09
C ARG A 28 -4.36 -45.13 -32.77
N GLN A 29 -5.33 -46.00 -32.53
CA GLN A 29 -6.09 -45.99 -31.27
C GLN A 29 -5.20 -46.26 -30.06
N LYS A 30 -4.27 -47.22 -30.16
CA LYS A 30 -3.27 -47.47 -29.11
C LYS A 30 -2.39 -46.26 -28.88
N LEU A 31 -1.92 -45.59 -29.93
CA LEU A 31 -1.14 -44.37 -29.83
C LEU A 31 -1.91 -43.25 -29.12
N HIS A 32 -3.17 -43.04 -29.50
CA HIS A 32 -4.04 -42.05 -28.85
C HIS A 32 -4.19 -42.32 -27.35
N SER A 33 -4.50 -43.56 -26.95
CA SER A 33 -4.63 -43.90 -25.53
C SER A 33 -3.34 -43.66 -24.73
N ARG A 34 -2.18 -43.97 -25.32
CA ARG A 34 -0.88 -43.72 -24.70
C ARG A 34 -0.57 -42.23 -24.58
N ILE A 35 -0.90 -41.44 -25.60
CA ILE A 35 -0.71 -39.98 -25.57
C ILE A 35 -1.59 -39.38 -24.47
N GLN A 36 -2.85 -39.79 -24.38
CA GLN A 36 -3.78 -39.30 -23.35
C GLN A 36 -3.31 -39.64 -21.93
N GLU A 37 -2.84 -40.86 -21.70
CA GLU A 37 -2.29 -41.26 -20.40
C GLU A 37 -1.07 -40.42 -20.02
N ARG A 38 -0.16 -40.19 -20.98
CA ARG A 38 1.03 -39.35 -20.76
C ARG A 38 0.67 -37.90 -20.48
N LEU A 39 -0.28 -37.33 -21.24
CA LEU A 39 -0.79 -35.97 -21.01
C LEU A 39 -1.45 -35.84 -19.65
N TYR A 40 -2.23 -36.84 -19.24
CA TYR A 40 -2.89 -36.86 -17.95
C TYR A 40 -1.88 -36.89 -16.79
N ILE A 41 -0.87 -37.76 -16.88
CA ILE A 41 0.21 -37.84 -15.88
C ILE A 41 1.00 -36.54 -15.83
N ALA A 42 1.41 -36.00 -16.98
CA ALA A 42 2.15 -34.74 -17.04
C ALA A 42 1.35 -33.58 -16.42
N ASN A 43 0.06 -33.47 -16.73
CA ASN A 43 -0.83 -32.45 -16.13
C ASN A 43 -0.96 -32.62 -14.62
N LYS A 44 -1.00 -33.87 -14.12
CA LYS A 44 -1.06 -34.14 -12.68
C LYS A 44 0.21 -33.69 -11.97
N GLU A 45 1.38 -33.95 -12.56
CA GLU A 45 2.66 -33.52 -12.01
C GLU A 45 2.80 -32.00 -11.99
N ILE A 46 2.42 -31.33 -13.09
CA ILE A 46 2.41 -29.86 -13.18
C ILE A 46 1.51 -29.25 -12.10
N ARG A 47 0.31 -29.81 -11.90
CA ARG A 47 -0.60 -29.34 -10.84
C ARG A 47 -0.02 -29.54 -9.45
N ALA A 48 0.61 -30.68 -9.18
CA ALA A 48 1.25 -30.94 -7.89
C ALA A 48 2.38 -29.95 -7.60
N ILE A 49 3.20 -29.62 -8.60
CA ILE A 49 4.26 -28.61 -8.46
C ILE A 49 3.68 -27.23 -8.23
N LYS A 50 2.64 -26.83 -8.98
CA LYS A 50 1.95 -25.55 -8.83
C LYS A 50 1.42 -25.34 -7.41
N VAL A 51 0.77 -26.35 -6.84
CA VAL A 51 0.23 -26.30 -5.47
C VAL A 51 1.34 -26.18 -4.42
N ARG A 52 2.45 -26.89 -4.62
CA ARG A 52 3.62 -26.76 -3.71
C ARG A 52 4.24 -25.37 -3.79
N ALA A 53 4.37 -24.82 -5.00
CA ALA A 53 4.89 -23.47 -5.21
C ALA A 53 3.97 -22.41 -4.59
N SER A 54 2.64 -22.52 -4.74
CA SER A 54 1.70 -21.58 -4.15
C SER A 54 1.75 -21.62 -2.61
N THR A 55 1.80 -22.81 -2.02
CA THR A 55 1.92 -22.97 -0.56
C THR A 55 3.22 -22.33 -0.03
N LEU A 56 4.33 -22.47 -0.76
CA LEU A 56 5.60 -21.85 -0.37
C LEU A 56 5.54 -20.32 -0.48
N SER A 57 4.90 -19.80 -1.53
CA SER A 57 4.65 -18.36 -1.69
C SER A 57 3.81 -17.81 -0.53
N GLU A 58 2.69 -18.47 -0.20
CA GLU A 58 1.83 -18.06 0.92
C GLU A 58 2.56 -18.09 2.26
N ARG A 59 3.46 -19.05 2.47
CA ARG A 59 4.29 -19.10 3.69
C ARG A 59 5.27 -17.93 3.74
N LEU A 60 5.95 -17.64 2.63
CA LEU A 60 6.87 -16.51 2.55
C LEU A 60 6.14 -15.18 2.76
N ASP A 61 4.95 -15.01 2.17
CA ASP A 61 4.14 -13.80 2.36
C ASP A 61 3.73 -13.63 3.83
N ASN A 62 3.27 -14.70 4.48
CA ASN A 62 2.95 -14.66 5.92
C ASN A 62 4.18 -14.34 6.78
N GLU A 63 5.35 -14.88 6.44
CA GLU A 63 6.59 -14.59 7.17
C GLU A 63 7.06 -13.14 6.97
N ILE A 64 6.97 -12.63 5.73
CA ILE A 64 7.27 -11.23 5.38
C ILE A 64 6.32 -10.29 6.13
N ASP A 65 5.02 -10.60 6.18
CA ASP A 65 4.04 -9.79 6.90
C ASP A 65 4.33 -9.76 8.40
N LEU A 66 4.64 -10.91 9.00
CA LEU A 66 5.05 -10.96 10.42
C LEU A 66 6.30 -10.13 10.68
N TYR A 67 7.31 -10.22 9.81
CA TYR A 67 8.52 -9.41 9.90
C TYR A 67 8.21 -7.91 9.77
N ASN A 68 7.40 -7.54 8.78
CA ASN A 68 6.98 -6.16 8.54
C ASN A 68 6.19 -5.59 9.73
N HIS A 69 5.33 -6.38 10.36
CA HIS A 69 4.62 -5.98 11.57
C HIS A 69 5.57 -5.69 12.72
N GLN A 70 6.55 -6.57 12.97
CA GLN A 70 7.55 -6.36 14.01
C GLN A 70 8.42 -5.14 13.72
N LEU A 71 8.87 -4.98 12.47
CA LEU A 71 9.65 -3.82 12.04
C LEU A 71 8.84 -2.52 12.20
N SER A 72 7.56 -2.54 11.86
CA SER A 72 6.67 -1.38 12.05
C SER A 72 6.53 -1.01 13.52
N ILE A 73 6.44 -1.99 14.43
CA ILE A 73 6.41 -1.75 15.88
C ILE A 73 7.74 -1.13 16.34
N ALA A 74 8.87 -1.69 15.91
CA ALA A 74 10.20 -1.17 16.25
C ALA A 74 10.40 0.26 15.74
N ILE A 75 10.01 0.53 14.49
CA ILE A 75 10.03 1.87 13.89
C ILE A 75 9.09 2.80 14.65
N ALA A 76 7.89 2.36 15.04
CA ALA A 76 6.97 3.18 15.81
C ALA A 76 7.54 3.53 17.19
N GLU A 77 8.26 2.61 17.82
CA GLU A 77 8.94 2.86 19.10
C GLU A 77 10.11 3.85 18.96
N SER A 78 10.97 3.67 17.94
CA SER A 78 12.05 4.62 17.67
C SER A 78 11.50 5.99 17.28
N THR A 79 10.50 6.04 16.40
CA THR A 79 9.80 7.26 16.00
C THR A 79 9.15 7.94 17.21
N ARG A 80 8.61 7.19 18.18
CA ARG A 80 8.04 7.77 19.41
C ARG A 80 9.11 8.48 20.24
N ARG A 81 10.31 7.89 20.35
CA ARG A 81 11.45 8.52 21.03
C ARG A 81 11.96 9.74 20.26
N ASP A 82 12.11 9.62 18.94
CA ASP A 82 12.57 10.71 18.08
C ASP A 82 11.56 11.87 18.04
N ASN A 83 10.27 11.58 18.14
CA ASN A 83 9.21 12.58 18.24
C ASN A 83 9.32 13.42 19.52
N ALA A 84 9.81 12.86 20.64
CA ALA A 84 10.05 13.64 21.85
C ALA A 84 11.16 14.69 21.62
N THR A 85 12.24 14.30 20.92
CA THR A 85 13.33 15.20 20.53
C THR A 85 12.85 16.27 19.53
N MET A 86 12.02 15.88 18.56
CA MET A 86 11.42 16.81 17.59
C MET A 86 10.53 17.84 18.28
N GLN A 87 9.73 17.40 19.25
CA GLN A 87 8.91 18.29 20.07
C GLN A 87 9.75 19.22 20.93
N ALA A 88 10.90 18.78 21.45
CA ALA A 88 11.80 19.62 22.23
C ALA A 88 12.39 20.78 21.39
N MET A 89 12.88 20.52 20.18
CA MET A 89 13.40 21.58 19.30
C MET A 89 12.30 22.55 18.86
N THR A 90 11.10 22.02 18.61
CA THR A 90 9.92 22.85 18.29
C THR A 90 9.57 23.75 19.48
N LEU A 91 9.59 23.22 20.71
CA LEU A 91 9.34 23.98 21.92
C LEU A 91 10.36 25.12 22.10
N ILE A 92 11.64 24.85 21.86
CA ILE A 92 12.70 25.87 21.93
C ILE A 92 12.45 26.97 20.88
N GLY A 93 12.15 26.62 19.63
CA GLY A 93 11.89 27.61 18.58
C GLY A 93 10.66 28.48 18.86
N VAL A 94 9.59 27.85 19.33
CA VAL A 94 8.35 28.51 19.74
C VAL A 94 8.57 29.44 20.93
N LEU A 95 9.46 29.07 21.88
CA LEU A 95 9.86 29.93 23.00
C LEU A 95 10.74 31.10 22.55
N TYR A 96 11.59 30.89 21.55
CA TYR A 96 12.54 31.91 21.07
C TYR A 96 11.84 33.02 20.29
N LEU A 97 10.84 32.70 19.47
CA LEU A 97 10.09 33.66 18.64
C LEU A 97 9.54 34.89 19.41
N PRO A 98 8.80 34.75 20.53
CA PRO A 98 8.33 35.91 21.28
C PRO A 98 9.51 36.67 21.88
N GLY A 99 10.51 35.99 22.44
CA GLY A 99 11.69 36.62 23.03
C GLY A 99 12.51 37.45 22.03
N THR A 100 12.74 36.93 20.82
CA THR A 100 13.44 37.64 19.74
C THR A 100 12.64 38.83 19.22
N PHE A 101 11.32 38.68 19.05
CA PHE A 101 10.44 39.78 18.63
C PHE A 101 10.47 40.94 19.63
N ILE A 102 10.42 40.62 20.93
CA ILE A 102 10.54 41.59 22.01
C ILE A 102 11.93 42.24 21.98
N SER A 103 13.01 41.46 21.87
CA SER A 103 14.37 42.00 21.76
C SER A 103 14.52 43.02 20.62
N GLY A 104 13.95 42.73 19.44
CA GLY A 104 13.97 43.66 18.29
C GLY A 104 13.16 44.96 18.50
N ILE A 105 11.98 44.87 19.11
CA ILE A 105 11.16 46.06 19.43
C ILE A 105 11.86 46.94 20.46
N PHE A 106 12.44 46.34 21.50
CA PHE A 106 13.12 47.10 22.56
C PHE A 106 14.49 47.64 22.10
N GLY A 107 15.22 46.91 21.27
CA GLY A 107 16.46 47.40 20.65
C GLY A 107 16.25 48.62 19.73
N SER A 108 15.05 48.78 19.17
CA SER A 108 14.70 49.91 18.28
C SER A 108 13.96 51.06 18.97
N ASN A 109 13.18 50.81 20.03
CA ASN A 109 12.34 51.82 20.67
C ASN A 109 12.85 52.35 22.02
N PHE A 110 13.82 51.69 22.67
CA PHE A 110 14.22 52.04 24.04
C PHE A 110 15.39 53.03 24.12
N PHE A 111 16.06 53.33 23.01
CA PHE A 111 17.14 54.32 22.93
C PHE A 111 16.65 55.61 22.28
N ASP A 112 15.83 56.39 22.99
CA ASP A 112 15.63 57.80 22.65
C ASP A 112 16.45 58.66 23.62
N TYR A 113 17.72 58.87 23.27
CA TYR A 113 18.62 59.76 24.01
C TYR A 113 18.32 61.19 23.57
N SER A 114 17.35 61.84 24.23
CA SER A 114 17.09 63.27 24.01
C SER A 114 17.94 64.10 24.98
N PRO A 115 19.02 64.79 24.55
CA PRO A 115 19.82 65.64 25.41
C PRO A 115 19.09 66.96 25.68
N GLY A 116 18.11 66.94 26.59
CA GLY A 116 17.42 68.14 27.06
C GLY A 116 18.17 68.77 28.23
N SER A 117 18.92 69.84 27.95
CA SER A 117 19.58 70.88 28.78
C SER A 117 19.94 70.72 30.27
N ASN A 118 19.51 69.72 31.04
CA ASN A 118 19.69 69.64 32.50
C ASN A 118 20.20 68.26 32.97
N GLY A 119 21.33 67.81 32.41
CA GLY A 119 22.08 66.65 32.91
C GLY A 119 21.70 65.30 32.26
N PRO A 120 22.55 64.28 32.40
CA PRO A 120 22.31 62.95 31.85
C PRO A 120 21.29 62.23 32.75
N ASP A 121 20.03 62.62 32.66
CA ASP A 121 18.95 61.82 33.22
C ASP A 121 18.83 60.56 32.38
N TRP A 122 19.41 59.46 32.90
CA TRP A 122 19.14 58.10 32.46
C TRP A 122 17.69 57.74 32.80
N ASN A 123 16.74 58.45 32.20
CA ASN A 123 15.33 58.23 32.44
C ASN A 123 14.89 57.06 31.57
N MET A 124 15.07 55.86 32.11
CA MET A 124 14.45 54.64 31.62
C MET A 124 12.96 54.93 31.39
N SER A 125 12.56 55.09 30.13
CA SER A 125 11.23 55.60 29.74
C SER A 125 10.13 54.93 30.56
N SER A 126 9.24 55.74 31.18
CA SER A 126 8.13 55.29 32.04
C SER A 126 7.14 54.32 31.39
N LYS A 127 7.35 53.99 30.11
CA LYS A 127 6.62 53.00 29.31
C LYS A 127 7.08 51.55 29.51
N PHE A 128 7.95 51.26 30.48
CA PHE A 128 8.33 49.89 30.85
C PHE A 128 7.12 48.98 31.15
N TRP A 129 5.97 49.54 31.54
CA TRP A 129 4.73 48.76 31.72
C TRP A 129 4.15 48.20 30.41
N VAL A 130 4.41 48.87 29.27
CA VAL A 130 3.98 48.41 27.94
C VAL A 130 4.72 47.14 27.53
N TYR A 131 5.94 46.90 28.06
CA TYR A 131 6.64 45.62 27.93
C TYR A 131 5.73 44.50 28.42
N TRP A 132 5.34 44.53 29.70
CA TRP A 132 4.50 43.49 30.31
C TRP A 132 3.12 43.38 29.63
N ALA A 133 2.55 44.50 29.19
CA ALA A 133 1.27 44.52 28.49
C ALA A 133 1.30 43.82 27.13
N VAL A 134 2.46 43.74 26.44
CA VAL A 134 2.60 43.09 25.14
C VAL A 134 3.23 41.70 25.27
N THR A 135 4.19 41.52 26.17
CA THR A 135 4.89 40.25 26.37
C THR A 135 3.99 39.17 26.95
N ILE A 136 3.12 39.50 27.91
CA ILE A 136 2.18 38.55 28.52
C ILE A 136 1.19 37.98 27.48
N PRO A 137 0.42 38.78 26.72
CA PRO A 137 -0.50 38.24 25.74
C PRO A 137 0.20 37.55 24.56
N LEU A 138 1.39 38.00 24.16
CA LEU A 138 2.16 37.30 23.12
C LEU A 138 2.63 35.92 23.61
N THR A 139 3.06 35.81 24.87
CA THR A 139 3.43 34.53 25.49
C THR A 139 2.22 33.60 25.60
N ILE A 140 1.06 34.14 26.00
CA ILE A 140 -0.21 33.39 26.05
C ILE A 140 -0.62 32.92 24.66
N LEU A 141 -0.50 33.76 23.61
CA LEU A 141 -0.79 33.39 22.22
C LEU A 141 0.12 32.27 21.72
N THR A 142 1.40 32.32 22.05
CA THR A 142 2.37 31.28 21.72
C THR A 142 2.06 29.95 22.43
N PHE A 143 1.71 29.99 23.72
CA PHE A 143 1.25 28.81 24.47
C PHE A 143 -0.08 28.25 23.93
N LEU A 144 -1.03 29.14 23.59
CA LEU A 144 -2.29 28.77 22.96
C LEU A 144 -2.04 28.12 21.59
N SER A 145 -1.12 28.62 20.78
CA SER A 145 -0.76 28.03 19.48
C SER A 145 -0.28 26.58 19.59
N TRP A 146 0.32 26.19 20.71
CA TRP A 146 0.72 24.80 21.00
C TRP A 146 -0.39 23.95 21.63
N ALA A 147 -1.21 24.53 22.51
CA ALA A 147 -2.33 23.85 23.15
C ALA A 147 -3.52 23.64 22.19
N VAL A 148 -3.70 24.53 21.21
CA VAL A 148 -4.81 24.52 20.25
C VAL A 148 -4.82 23.25 19.40
N PRO A 149 -3.73 22.76 18.79
CA PRO A 149 -3.74 21.49 18.06
C PRO A 149 -4.16 20.30 18.92
N GLY A 150 -3.65 20.17 20.15
CA GLY A 150 -4.02 19.08 21.06
C GLY A 150 -5.48 19.13 21.53
N TYR A 151 -5.99 20.35 21.79
CA TYR A 151 -7.37 20.58 22.20
C TYR A 151 -8.36 20.49 21.03
N MET A 152 -7.99 21.04 19.87
CA MET A 152 -8.74 20.98 18.62
C MET A 152 -8.86 19.55 18.12
N VAL A 153 -7.82 18.72 18.15
CA VAL A 153 -7.94 17.32 17.71
C VAL A 153 -8.92 16.52 18.60
N LYS A 154 -8.96 16.79 19.91
CA LYS A 154 -9.93 16.16 20.82
C LYS A 154 -11.37 16.61 20.54
N LEU A 155 -11.59 17.92 20.39
CA LEU A 155 -12.92 18.49 20.10
C LEU A 155 -13.40 18.11 18.69
N TRP A 156 -12.52 18.16 17.69
CA TRP A 156 -12.80 17.74 16.31
C TRP A 156 -13.13 16.25 16.24
N LYS A 157 -12.47 15.37 17.00
CA LYS A 157 -12.85 13.95 17.05
C LYS A 157 -14.30 13.77 17.51
N GLN A 158 -14.73 14.49 18.55
CA GLN A 158 -16.11 14.40 19.05
C GLN A 158 -17.13 15.01 18.08
N ALA A 159 -16.79 16.12 17.42
CA ALA A 159 -17.65 16.76 16.43
C ALA A 159 -17.77 15.93 15.12
N VAL A 160 -16.67 15.37 14.63
CA VAL A 160 -16.62 14.57 13.39
C VAL A 160 -17.35 13.24 13.56
N ILE A 161 -17.27 12.58 14.72
CA ILE A 161 -18.07 11.37 14.99
C ILE A 161 -19.58 11.69 14.96
N ARG A 162 -19.97 12.90 15.35
CA ARG A 162 -21.37 13.35 15.28
C ARG A 162 -21.84 13.65 13.85
N ILE A 163 -20.92 14.01 12.95
CA ILE A 163 -21.21 14.39 11.55
C ILE A 163 -21.04 13.21 10.58
N LYS A 164 -20.17 12.23 10.87
CA LYS A 164 -19.96 11.05 10.02
C LYS A 164 -21.09 10.05 10.24
N SER A 165 -22.19 10.28 9.54
CA SER A 165 -23.37 9.44 9.58
C SER A 165 -23.08 8.01 9.05
N PRO A 166 -23.75 6.97 9.56
CA PRO A 166 -23.50 5.55 9.24
C PRO A 166 -23.83 5.12 7.80
N ASN A 167 -24.40 6.01 6.99
CA ASN A 167 -24.96 5.75 5.66
C ASN A 167 -24.02 6.04 4.49
N ILE A 168 -22.78 6.49 4.73
CA ILE A 168 -21.78 6.71 3.66
C ILE A 168 -21.16 5.38 3.19
N TRP A 169 -20.94 4.43 4.10
CA TRP A 169 -20.29 3.15 3.77
C TRP A 169 -21.22 2.15 3.06
N ALA A 170 -22.54 2.30 3.21
CA ALA A 170 -23.54 1.50 2.49
C ALA A 170 -23.61 1.85 0.99
N ARG A 171 -23.05 2.99 0.58
CA ARG A 171 -23.14 3.51 -0.80
C ARG A 171 -21.84 3.35 -1.60
N ILE A 172 -20.72 3.00 -0.95
CA ILE A 172 -19.37 2.94 -1.56
C ILE A 172 -18.81 1.51 -1.58
N SER A 173 -19.60 0.47 -1.30
CA SER A 173 -19.19 -0.91 -1.57
C SER A 173 -19.77 -1.43 -2.89
N PRO A 174 -19.20 -1.06 -4.08
CA PRO A 174 -19.45 -1.84 -5.27
C PRO A 174 -18.67 -3.16 -5.14
N THR A 175 -19.40 -4.21 -4.80
CA THR A 175 -19.30 -5.52 -5.46
C THR A 175 -17.90 -6.14 -5.60
N MET A 176 -17.10 -6.22 -4.55
CA MET A 176 -16.01 -7.21 -4.48
C MET A 176 -16.57 -8.62 -4.17
N SER A 177 -17.34 -9.17 -5.10
CA SER A 177 -17.70 -10.61 -5.06
C SER A 177 -17.72 -11.27 -6.43
N SER A 178 -17.55 -10.52 -7.53
CA SER A 178 -17.72 -11.07 -8.89
C SER A 178 -16.45 -11.65 -9.51
N SER A 179 -15.25 -11.44 -8.95
CA SER A 179 -13.99 -11.88 -9.59
C SER A 179 -13.50 -13.27 -9.16
N ARG A 180 -14.29 -14.04 -8.40
CA ARG A 180 -14.00 -15.45 -8.08
C ARG A 180 -14.80 -16.44 -8.93
N LYS A 181 -15.86 -15.98 -9.63
CA LYS A 181 -16.70 -16.83 -10.50
C LYS A 181 -16.24 -16.92 -11.96
N ALA A 182 -15.37 -16.01 -12.42
CA ALA A 182 -14.88 -16.03 -13.80
C ALA A 182 -13.75 -17.05 -14.04
N SER A 183 -13.01 -17.44 -13.00
CA SER A 183 -11.98 -18.48 -13.12
C SER A 183 -12.57 -19.90 -13.16
N ASP A 184 -13.79 -20.10 -12.67
CA ASP A 184 -14.41 -21.42 -12.57
C ASP A 184 -15.06 -21.84 -13.91
N HIS A 185 -15.63 -20.88 -14.65
CA HIS A 185 -16.21 -21.16 -15.97
C HIS A 185 -15.20 -21.31 -17.12
N THR A 186 -13.91 -21.11 -16.87
CA THR A 186 -12.88 -21.34 -17.90
C THR A 186 -12.28 -22.75 -17.82
N GLU A 187 -12.57 -23.53 -16.76
CA GLU A 187 -12.08 -24.92 -16.62
C GLU A 187 -13.10 -26.00 -17.07
N GLU A 188 -14.30 -25.62 -17.52
CA GLU A 188 -15.37 -26.55 -17.96
C GLU A 188 -15.55 -26.60 -19.50
N LYS A 189 -14.50 -26.36 -20.29
CA LYS A 189 -14.53 -26.58 -21.75
C LYS A 189 -13.23 -27.17 -22.29
N ILE A 190 -12.80 -28.29 -21.72
CA ILE A 190 -11.90 -29.20 -22.43
C ILE A 190 -12.75 -30.44 -22.80
N PRO A 191 -13.19 -30.59 -24.07
CA PRO A 191 -13.79 -31.83 -24.51
C PRO A 191 -12.75 -32.94 -24.41
N GLN A 192 -13.08 -33.97 -23.62
CA GLN A 192 -12.38 -35.24 -23.58
C GLN A 192 -12.53 -35.92 -24.95
N VAL A 193 -11.44 -35.93 -25.73
CA VAL A 193 -11.22 -36.80 -26.91
C VAL A 193 -9.78 -37.30 -26.86
#